data_AF-E4X6U0-F1
#
_entry.id   AF-E4X6U0-F1
#
_cell.length_a   1.000
_cell.length_b   1.000
_cell.length_c   1.000
_cell.angle_alpha   90.00
_cell.angle_beta   90.00
_cell.angle_gamma   90.00
#
_symmetry.space_group_name_H-M   'P 1'
#
loop_
_entity.id
_entity.type
_entity.pdbx_description
1 polymer ?
#
loop_
_entity_poly.entity_id
_entity_poly.type
_entity_poly.pdbx_seq_one_letter_code
_entity_poly.pdbx_strand_id
1 'polypeptide(L)'
;MANEKKFRVLIDMDGVLCDWEPTFLKTYKEKWPGRPFIPLEERKEFLVRNDYKNQLGIINPNEVYEKEGWFLNLPPVKGAVEAFEYLNSRDDIEVVICSAPITNYNFCVTEKYQWVEKYLGKKAVSQLMLTKDKTIVRGDLLIDDKPLIKGLDSPSWFHALFTAAHNTWFCDYSSNQRRMDSWDIKWLDEFIADLKTRSKN
;
A
#
# COMPACT_ATOMS: atom_id res chain seq x y z
N MET A 1 -17.39 14.94 27.14
CA MET A 1 -17.87 13.65 26.58
C MET A 1 -16.62 12.84 26.26
N ALA A 2 -16.48 11.63 26.79
CA ALA A 2 -15.32 10.79 26.46
C ALA A 2 -15.30 10.60 24.95
N ASN A 3 -14.19 10.94 24.30
CA ASN A 3 -14.04 10.77 22.86
C ASN A 3 -14.12 9.27 22.58
N GLU A 4 -15.22 8.80 22.00
CA GLU A 4 -15.39 7.39 21.67
C GLU A 4 -14.24 6.97 20.74
N LYS A 5 -13.53 5.89 21.08
CA LYS A 5 -12.36 5.45 20.32
C LYS A 5 -12.82 5.06 18.90
N LYS A 6 -12.45 5.86 17.90
CA LYS A 6 -12.67 5.53 16.49
C LYS A 6 -11.84 4.30 16.10
N PHE A 7 -12.38 3.48 15.19
CA PHE A 7 -11.63 2.36 14.63
C PHE A 7 -10.67 2.87 13.56
N ARG A 8 -9.38 2.63 13.76
CA ARG A 8 -8.33 3.21 12.95
C ARG A 8 -7.90 2.28 11.83
N VAL A 9 -8.04 2.75 10.60
CA VAL A 9 -7.62 2.06 9.39
C VAL A 9 -6.34 2.72 8.87
N LEU A 10 -5.26 1.94 8.84
CA LEU A 10 -4.00 2.29 8.19
C LEU A 10 -4.06 1.82 6.74
N ILE A 11 -3.76 2.70 5.78
CA ILE A 11 -3.81 2.37 4.34
C ILE A 11 -2.44 2.64 3.72
N ASP A 12 -1.83 1.63 3.10
CA ASP A 12 -0.60 1.82 2.34
C ASP A 12 -0.84 2.62 1.04
N MET A 13 0.24 3.13 0.45
CA MET A 13 0.19 3.81 -0.84
C MET A 13 0.54 2.89 -2.01
N ASP A 14 1.80 2.48 -2.12
CA ASP A 14 2.30 1.81 -3.33
C ASP A 14 1.70 0.40 -3.41
N GLY A 15 1.00 0.08 -4.50
CA GLY A 15 0.29 -1.20 -4.65
C GLY A 15 -1.12 -1.26 -4.04
N VAL A 16 -1.54 -0.22 -3.31
CA VAL A 16 -2.83 -0.17 -2.60
C VAL A 16 -3.67 1.04 -3.00
N LEU A 17 -3.15 2.26 -2.81
CA LEU A 17 -3.74 3.50 -3.34
C LEU A 17 -3.17 3.87 -4.71
N CYS A 18 -1.88 3.60 -4.92
CA CYS A 18 -1.11 4.01 -6.09
C CYS A 18 -0.73 2.76 -6.91
N ASP A 19 -1.06 2.76 -8.20
CA ASP A 19 -0.89 1.60 -9.09
C ASP A 19 0.57 1.41 -9.53
N TRP A 20 1.37 0.83 -8.64
CA TRP A 20 2.83 0.80 -8.74
C TRP A 20 3.36 -0.24 -9.74
N GLU A 21 2.90 -1.50 -9.67
CA GLU A 21 3.44 -2.62 -10.46
C GLU A 21 3.21 -2.46 -11.98
N PRO A 22 1.98 -2.18 -12.47
CA PRO A 22 1.76 -1.97 -13.90
C PRO A 22 2.49 -0.74 -14.43
N THR A 23 2.56 0.34 -13.63
CA THR A 23 3.26 1.57 -14.01
C THR A 23 4.77 1.35 -14.10
N PHE A 24 5.36 0.61 -13.14
CA PHE A 24 6.75 0.17 -13.18
C PHE A 24 7.04 -0.59 -14.47
N LEU A 25 6.26 -1.63 -14.78
CA LEU A 25 6.52 -2.48 -15.95
C LEU A 25 6.39 -1.70 -17.25
N LYS A 26 5.36 -0.86 -17.38
CA LYS A 26 5.17 0.02 -18.54
C LYS A 26 6.39 0.93 -18.74
N THR A 27 6.81 1.63 -17.70
CA THR A 27 7.91 2.60 -17.77
C THR A 27 9.25 1.92 -18.00
N TYR A 28 9.45 0.74 -17.41
CA TYR A 28 10.63 -0.09 -17.66
C TYR A 28 10.75 -0.43 -19.16
N LYS A 29 9.66 -0.88 -19.78
CA LYS A 29 9.61 -1.22 -21.22
C LYS A 29 9.86 -0.01 -22.12
N GLU A 30 9.31 1.14 -21.76
CA GLU A 30 9.52 2.41 -22.48
C GLU A 30 10.97 2.89 -22.36
N LYS A 31 11.57 2.79 -21.17
CA LYS A 31 12.94 3.23 -20.90
C LYS A 31 13.98 2.34 -21.59
N TRP A 32 13.75 1.03 -21.65
CA TRP A 32 14.68 0.07 -22.25
C TRP A 32 13.97 -0.87 -23.25
N PRO A 33 13.64 -0.38 -24.45
CA PRO A 33 13.03 -1.18 -25.48
C PRO A 33 13.91 -2.40 -25.83
N GLY A 34 13.30 -3.59 -25.89
CA GLY A 34 13.99 -4.84 -26.23
C GLY A 34 14.78 -5.49 -25.08
N ARG A 35 14.87 -4.85 -23.91
CA ARG A 35 15.46 -5.49 -22.71
C ARG A 35 14.49 -6.53 -22.13
N PRO A 36 14.99 -7.69 -21.64
CA PRO A 36 14.15 -8.62 -20.90
C PRO A 36 13.43 -7.92 -19.73
N PHE A 37 12.18 -8.32 -19.50
CA PHE A 37 11.33 -7.83 -18.43
C PHE A 37 10.60 -9.02 -17.80
N ILE A 38 10.10 -8.83 -16.57
CA ILE A 38 9.26 -9.82 -15.88
C ILE A 38 7.79 -9.42 -16.10
N PRO A 39 6.97 -10.25 -16.74
CA PRO A 39 5.52 -10.08 -16.79
C PRO A 39 4.89 -9.97 -15.40
N LEU A 40 3.71 -9.34 -15.26
CA LEU A 40 3.11 -9.10 -13.93
C LEU A 40 2.75 -10.41 -13.22
N GLU A 41 2.26 -11.37 -13.98
CA GLU A 41 1.88 -12.71 -13.53
C GLU A 41 3.07 -13.56 -13.07
N GLU A 42 4.29 -13.19 -13.48
CA GLU A 42 5.54 -13.85 -13.10
C GLU A 42 6.26 -13.16 -11.93
N ARG A 43 5.68 -12.07 -11.38
CA ARG A 43 6.24 -11.37 -10.22
C ARG A 43 6.16 -12.25 -8.97
N LYS A 44 7.28 -12.36 -8.25
CA LYS A 44 7.37 -13.21 -7.04
C LYS A 44 7.87 -12.48 -5.79
N GLU A 45 8.72 -11.48 -5.97
CA GLU A 45 9.33 -10.75 -4.86
C GLU A 45 8.65 -9.38 -4.63
N PHE A 46 8.37 -9.03 -3.37
CA PHE A 46 7.86 -7.70 -3.00
C PHE A 46 8.74 -6.57 -3.54
N LEU A 47 10.06 -6.71 -3.40
CA LEU A 47 11.00 -5.75 -3.98
C LEU A 47 11.29 -6.12 -5.43
N VAL A 48 10.83 -5.30 -6.39
CA VAL A 48 11.07 -5.54 -7.83
C VAL A 48 12.53 -5.78 -8.17
N ARG A 49 13.45 -5.08 -7.48
CA ARG A 49 14.89 -5.22 -7.68
C ARG A 49 15.42 -6.61 -7.36
N ASN A 50 14.83 -7.29 -6.39
CA ASN A 50 15.21 -8.66 -6.06
C ASN A 50 14.76 -9.60 -7.18
N ASP A 51 13.54 -9.41 -7.68
CA ASP A 51 12.99 -10.24 -8.75
C ASP A 51 13.78 -10.10 -10.05
N TYR A 52 14.03 -8.86 -10.49
CA TYR A 52 14.81 -8.57 -11.69
C TYR A 52 16.26 -9.05 -11.57
N LYS A 53 16.86 -8.95 -10.38
CA LYS A 53 18.20 -9.50 -10.13
C LYS A 53 18.19 -11.02 -10.20
N ASN A 54 17.25 -11.68 -9.52
CA ASN A 54 17.23 -13.12 -9.36
C ASN A 54 16.80 -13.85 -10.64
N GLN A 55 15.82 -13.31 -11.37
CA GLN A 55 15.26 -13.94 -12.57
C GLN A 55 16.00 -13.53 -13.85
N LEU A 56 16.51 -12.29 -13.94
CA LEU A 56 17.07 -11.74 -15.19
C LEU A 56 18.52 -11.23 -15.06
N GLY A 57 19.13 -11.30 -13.87
CA GLY A 57 20.48 -10.77 -13.65
C GLY A 57 20.57 -9.24 -13.70
N ILE A 58 19.44 -8.52 -13.61
CA ILE A 58 19.38 -7.06 -13.75
C ILE A 58 19.54 -6.39 -12.38
N ILE A 59 20.62 -5.64 -12.21
CA ILE A 59 21.05 -5.12 -10.89
C ILE A 59 20.55 -3.72 -10.52
N ASN A 60 20.00 -2.94 -11.46
CA ASN A 60 19.55 -1.56 -11.21
C ASN A 60 18.17 -1.19 -11.83
N PRO A 61 17.12 -2.02 -11.66
CA PRO A 61 15.80 -1.69 -12.19
C PRO A 61 15.16 -0.49 -11.47
N ASN A 62 15.67 -0.12 -10.30
CA ASN A 62 15.22 1.01 -9.49
C ASN A 62 15.41 2.38 -10.13
N GLU A 63 16.28 2.52 -11.14
CA GLU A 63 16.37 3.76 -11.93
C GLU A 63 15.07 4.12 -12.66
N VAL A 64 14.10 3.21 -12.74
CA VAL A 64 12.77 3.50 -13.27
C VAL A 64 12.00 4.41 -12.31
N TYR A 65 12.10 4.14 -11.01
CA TYR A 65 11.31 4.80 -9.97
C TYR A 65 12.10 5.79 -9.10
N GLU A 66 13.42 5.78 -9.15
CA GLU A 66 14.30 6.75 -8.46
C GLU A 66 14.52 8.02 -9.29
N LYS A 67 13.44 8.58 -9.83
CA LYS A 67 13.47 9.79 -10.66
C LYS A 67 12.34 10.74 -10.28
N GLU A 68 12.56 12.02 -10.56
CA GLU A 68 11.55 13.06 -10.39
C GLU A 68 10.27 12.74 -11.17
N GLY A 69 9.14 13.03 -10.55
CA GLY A 69 7.81 12.82 -11.06
C GLY A 69 7.34 11.36 -11.04
N TRP A 70 8.13 10.41 -10.54
CA TRP A 70 7.69 9.01 -10.51
C TRP A 70 6.49 8.80 -9.59
N PHE A 71 6.65 9.12 -8.31
CA PHE A 71 5.62 8.84 -7.30
C PHE A 71 4.41 9.74 -7.49
N LEU A 72 4.62 11.00 -7.89
CA LEU A 72 3.54 11.96 -8.13
C LEU A 72 2.61 11.55 -9.28
N ASN A 73 3.13 10.84 -10.28
CA ASN A 73 2.38 10.50 -11.49
C ASN A 73 1.85 9.06 -11.53
N LEU A 74 1.99 8.29 -10.44
CA LEU A 74 1.34 7.00 -10.33
C LEU A 74 -0.19 7.17 -10.46
N PRO A 75 -0.88 6.42 -11.33
CA PRO A 75 -2.33 6.43 -11.35
C PRO A 75 -2.88 5.81 -10.06
N PRO A 76 -4.09 6.21 -9.61
CA PRO A 76 -4.73 5.53 -8.49
C PRO A 76 -5.14 4.11 -8.86
N VAL A 77 -5.05 3.18 -7.91
CA VAL A 77 -5.65 1.85 -8.03
C VAL A 77 -7.17 2.00 -8.18
N LYS A 78 -7.78 1.16 -9.01
CA LYS A 78 -9.24 1.21 -9.27
C LYS A 78 -10.03 1.10 -7.96
N GLY A 79 -10.92 2.06 -7.70
CA GLY A 79 -11.77 2.12 -6.51
C GLY A 79 -11.09 2.69 -5.26
N ALA A 80 -9.79 3.00 -5.31
CA ALA A 80 -9.03 3.42 -4.13
C ALA A 80 -9.45 4.79 -3.61
N VAL A 81 -9.69 5.75 -4.51
CA VAL A 81 -10.10 7.12 -4.14
C VAL A 81 -11.51 7.08 -3.54
N GLU A 82 -12.43 6.35 -4.19
CA GLU A 82 -13.80 6.21 -3.74
C GLU A 82 -13.88 5.50 -2.37
N ALA A 83 -13.09 4.44 -2.16
CA ALA A 83 -13.03 3.76 -0.87
C ALA A 83 -12.39 4.63 0.23
N PHE A 84 -11.36 5.42 -0.10
CA PHE A 84 -10.75 6.35 0.84
C PHE A 84 -11.73 7.45 1.27
N GLU A 85 -12.45 8.05 0.32
CA GLU A 85 -13.50 9.04 0.60
C GLU A 85 -14.63 8.43 1.43
N TYR A 86 -15.06 7.22 1.08
CA TYR A 86 -16.07 6.48 1.82
C TYR A 86 -15.67 6.27 3.28
N LEU A 87 -14.47 5.74 3.55
CA LEU A 87 -13.97 5.55 4.91
C LEU A 87 -13.86 6.87 5.68
N ASN A 88 -13.46 7.96 5.03
CA ASN A 88 -13.40 9.29 5.66
C ASN A 88 -14.76 9.91 5.94
N SER A 89 -15.81 9.50 5.22
CA SER A 89 -17.18 9.96 5.47
C SER A 89 -17.81 9.34 6.71
N ARG A 90 -17.19 8.28 7.27
CA ARG A 90 -17.70 7.54 8.42
C ARG A 90 -17.23 8.14 9.74
N ASP A 91 -18.18 8.49 10.60
CA ASP A 91 -17.87 9.07 11.92
C ASP A 91 -17.13 8.12 12.86
N ASP A 92 -17.33 6.80 12.68
CA ASP A 92 -16.78 5.72 13.50
C ASP A 92 -15.40 5.21 13.03
N ILE A 93 -14.82 5.84 12.00
CA ILE A 93 -13.54 5.49 11.40
C ILE A 93 -12.56 6.66 11.50
N GLU A 94 -11.29 6.33 11.75
CA GLU A 94 -10.15 7.23 11.57
C GLU A 94 -9.22 6.64 10.51
N VAL A 95 -9.01 7.37 9.41
CA VAL A 95 -8.13 6.93 8.33
C VAL A 95 -6.75 7.57 8.49
N VAL A 96 -5.70 6.75 8.38
CA VAL A 96 -4.30 7.19 8.31
C VAL A 96 -3.65 6.53 7.10
N ILE A 97 -3.07 7.33 6.21
CA ILE A 97 -2.24 6.81 5.12
C ILE A 97 -0.86 6.50 5.72
N CYS A 98 -0.44 5.25 5.68
CA CYS A 98 0.78 4.77 6.33
C CYS A 98 1.71 4.17 5.27
N SER A 99 2.67 4.96 4.77
CA SER A 99 3.55 4.57 3.66
C SER A 99 5.02 4.60 4.04
N ALA A 100 5.82 3.76 3.39
CA ALA A 100 7.27 3.75 3.56
C ALA A 100 7.95 4.52 2.42
N PRO A 101 8.78 5.55 2.68
CA PRO A 101 9.58 6.15 1.63
C PRO A 101 10.65 5.16 1.15
N ILE A 102 11.09 5.24 -0.10
CA ILE A 102 12.30 4.53 -0.53
C ILE A 102 13.55 5.13 0.11
N THR A 103 14.68 4.41 0.14
CA THR A 103 15.91 4.91 0.77
C THR A 103 16.54 6.05 -0.03
N ASN A 104 16.50 5.99 -1.38
CA ASN A 104 16.86 7.11 -2.23
C ASN A 104 15.69 8.11 -2.28
N TYR A 105 15.52 8.88 -1.21
CA TYR A 105 14.26 9.56 -0.89
C TYR A 105 14.01 10.86 -1.65
N ASN A 106 14.99 11.40 -2.38
CA ASN A 106 14.99 12.77 -2.92
C ASN A 106 13.70 13.13 -3.68
N PHE A 107 13.16 12.19 -4.45
CA PHE A 107 11.93 12.35 -5.25
C PHE A 107 10.75 11.52 -4.72
N CYS A 108 10.85 10.98 -3.50
CA CYS A 108 9.83 10.09 -2.93
C CYS A 108 8.98 10.79 -1.89
N VAL A 109 9.62 11.44 -0.91
CA VAL A 109 8.92 11.98 0.28
C VAL A 109 7.95 13.08 -0.13
N THR A 110 8.44 14.12 -0.79
CA THR A 110 7.60 15.26 -1.22
C THR A 110 6.52 14.83 -2.22
N GLU A 111 6.87 13.96 -3.17
CA GLU A 111 5.92 13.50 -4.19
C GLU A 111 4.78 12.66 -3.63
N LYS A 112 5.00 11.90 -2.56
CA LYS A 112 3.91 11.20 -1.86
C LYS A 112 2.91 12.18 -1.24
N TYR A 113 3.39 13.27 -0.63
CA TYR A 113 2.51 14.33 -0.12
C TYR A 113 1.73 15.00 -1.25
N GLN A 114 2.39 15.32 -2.36
CA GLN A 114 1.76 15.93 -3.53
C GLN A 114 0.75 14.99 -4.21
N TRP A 115 1.03 13.69 -4.26
CA TRP A 115 0.09 12.69 -4.77
C TRP A 115 -1.19 12.64 -3.93
N VAL A 116 -1.04 12.62 -2.59
CA VAL A 116 -2.19 12.66 -1.67
C VAL A 116 -3.01 13.94 -1.88
N GLU A 117 -2.37 15.11 -1.96
CA GLU A 117 -3.10 16.36 -2.24
C GLU A 117 -3.84 16.32 -3.59
N LYS A 118 -3.17 15.80 -4.63
CA LYS A 118 -3.69 15.73 -6.00
C LYS A 118 -4.93 14.84 -6.13
N TYR A 119 -4.92 13.66 -5.50
CA TYR A 119 -5.98 12.65 -5.70
C TYR A 119 -6.98 12.56 -4.55
N LEU A 120 -6.58 12.88 -3.32
CA LEU A 120 -7.42 12.75 -2.12
C LEU A 120 -7.75 14.11 -1.48
N GLY A 121 -7.18 15.19 -2.01
CA GLY A 121 -7.42 16.56 -1.58
C GLY A 121 -6.54 17.01 -0.40
N LYS A 122 -6.44 18.34 -0.24
CA LYS A 122 -5.55 18.98 0.74
C LYS A 122 -5.75 18.54 2.19
N LYS A 123 -6.98 18.19 2.58
CA LYS A 123 -7.28 17.70 3.94
C LYS A 123 -6.66 16.32 4.21
N ALA A 124 -6.56 15.47 3.18
CA ALA A 124 -5.99 14.13 3.33
C ALA A 124 -4.49 14.17 3.63
N VAL A 125 -3.80 15.27 3.30
CA VAL A 125 -2.38 15.46 3.57
C VAL A 125 -2.05 15.33 5.06
N SER A 126 -2.93 15.80 5.96
CA SER A 126 -2.71 15.65 7.41
C SER A 126 -2.91 14.22 7.92
N GLN A 127 -3.41 13.32 7.07
CA GLN A 127 -3.59 11.90 7.38
C GLN A 127 -2.39 11.04 6.93
N LEU A 128 -1.43 11.63 6.22
CA LEU A 128 -0.24 10.93 5.74
C LEU A 128 0.83 10.82 6.83
N MET A 129 1.26 9.58 7.07
CA MET A 129 2.39 9.21 7.89
C MET A 129 3.42 8.46 7.04
N LEU A 130 4.67 8.93 7.08
CA LEU A 130 5.78 8.24 6.44
C LEU A 130 6.63 7.53 7.49
N THR A 131 6.76 6.20 7.37
CA THR A 131 7.60 5.39 8.26
C THR A 131 8.14 4.16 7.53
N LYS A 132 9.39 3.80 7.83
CA LYS A 132 9.97 2.52 7.37
C LYS A 132 9.46 1.32 8.17
N ASP A 133 9.01 1.56 9.39
CA ASP A 133 8.50 0.53 10.29
C ASP A 133 7.03 0.82 10.60
N LYS A 134 6.13 0.01 10.02
CA LYS A 134 4.68 0.11 10.26
C LYS A 134 4.24 -0.64 11.52
N THR A 135 5.10 -1.48 12.10
CA THR A 135 4.77 -2.28 13.29
C THR A 135 4.60 -1.43 14.55
N ILE A 136 5.30 -0.29 14.61
CA ILE A 136 5.19 0.68 15.72
C ILE A 136 3.97 1.61 15.59
N VAL A 137 3.27 1.59 14.44
CA VAL A 137 2.11 2.45 14.19
C VAL A 137 0.86 1.77 14.74
N ARG A 138 0.23 2.41 15.73
CA ARG A 138 -0.99 1.90 16.33
C ARG A 138 -2.18 2.11 15.42
N GLY A 139 -2.87 1.02 15.09
CA GLY A 139 -4.15 0.98 14.39
C GLY A 139 -4.87 -0.33 14.68
N ASP A 140 -6.10 -0.45 14.17
CA ASP A 140 -6.92 -1.66 14.34
C ASP A 140 -6.90 -2.52 13.04
N LEU A 141 -6.73 -1.89 11.88
CA LEU A 141 -6.59 -2.54 10.57
C LEU A 141 -5.45 -1.90 9.76
N LEU A 142 -4.63 -2.69 9.09
CA LEU A 142 -3.69 -2.24 8.06
C LEU A 142 -4.04 -2.91 6.73
N ILE A 143 -4.27 -2.09 5.69
CA ILE A 143 -4.45 -2.53 4.30
C ILE A 143 -3.12 -2.27 3.57
N ASP A 144 -2.43 -3.33 3.18
CA ASP A 144 -1.04 -3.28 2.68
C ASP A 144 -0.76 -4.50 1.79
N ASP A 145 -0.06 -4.30 0.67
CA ASP A 145 0.22 -5.35 -0.32
C ASP A 145 1.45 -6.21 0.02
N LYS A 146 2.27 -5.79 0.99
CA LYS A 146 3.45 -6.53 1.43
C LYS A 146 3.03 -7.79 2.20
N PRO A 147 3.35 -9.01 1.74
CA PRO A 147 2.87 -10.24 2.38
C PRO A 147 3.29 -10.42 3.84
N LEU A 148 4.53 -10.05 4.16
CA LEU A 148 5.10 -10.19 5.49
C LEU A 148 5.70 -8.86 5.94
N ILE A 149 5.04 -8.24 6.91
CA ILE A 149 5.47 -6.98 7.51
C ILE A 149 6.26 -7.31 8.79
N LYS A 150 7.51 -6.85 8.84
CA LYS A 150 8.43 -7.05 9.95
C LYS A 150 8.93 -5.69 10.43
N GLY A 151 9.21 -5.60 11.72
CA GLY A 151 9.68 -4.37 12.36
C GLY A 151 10.09 -4.64 13.80
N LEU A 152 10.12 -3.58 14.59
CA LEU A 152 10.60 -3.58 15.97
C LEU A 152 9.57 -4.08 16.98
N ASP A 153 8.28 -3.99 16.68
CA ASP A 153 7.20 -4.30 17.63
C ASP A 153 6.23 -5.36 17.10
N SER A 154 5.42 -5.91 18.00
CA SER A 154 4.28 -6.75 17.65
C SER A 154 3.12 -5.87 17.17
N PRO A 155 2.67 -6.01 15.91
CA PRO A 155 1.63 -5.15 15.37
C PRO A 155 0.32 -5.22 16.16
N SER A 156 -0.31 -4.07 16.39
CA SER A 156 -1.64 -4.01 17.02
C SER A 156 -2.80 -4.26 16.05
N TRP A 157 -2.53 -4.11 14.74
CA TRP A 157 -3.54 -4.12 13.69
C TRP A 157 -3.73 -5.53 13.11
N PHE A 158 -4.93 -5.80 12.61
CA PHE A 158 -5.18 -6.91 11.70
C PHE A 158 -4.65 -6.55 10.30
N HIS A 159 -4.05 -7.49 9.58
CA HIS A 159 -3.52 -7.26 8.24
C HIS A 159 -4.50 -7.69 7.14
N ALA A 160 -5.08 -6.73 6.43
CA ALA A 160 -5.69 -6.98 5.13
C ALA A 160 -4.60 -6.97 4.06
N LEU A 161 -4.18 -8.15 3.61
CA LEU A 161 -3.22 -8.30 2.50
C LEU A 161 -3.90 -7.91 1.19
N PHE A 162 -3.60 -6.72 0.68
CA PHE A 162 -4.17 -6.24 -0.56
C PHE A 162 -3.55 -6.98 -1.75
N THR A 163 -4.37 -7.50 -2.67
CA THR A 163 -3.87 -8.29 -3.79
C THR A 163 -3.08 -7.41 -4.78
N ALA A 164 -1.83 -7.79 -5.02
CA ALA A 164 -0.93 -7.18 -5.99
C ALA A 164 -0.17 -8.27 -6.77
N ALA A 165 0.39 -7.91 -7.92
CA ALA A 165 1.03 -8.84 -8.86
C ALA A 165 2.00 -9.82 -8.18
N HIS A 166 2.88 -9.31 -7.31
CA HIS A 166 3.92 -10.09 -6.64
C HIS A 166 3.43 -10.97 -5.47
N ASN A 167 2.17 -10.87 -5.05
CA ASN A 167 1.64 -11.59 -3.88
C ASN A 167 0.49 -12.57 -4.18
N THR A 168 0.11 -12.75 -5.45
CA THR A 168 -1.01 -13.62 -5.85
C THR A 168 -0.82 -15.08 -5.44
N TRP A 169 0.42 -15.55 -5.40
CA TRP A 169 0.80 -16.91 -4.99
C TRP A 169 0.82 -17.10 -3.47
N PHE A 170 0.80 -16.02 -2.67
CA PHE A 170 0.98 -16.10 -1.22
C PHE A 170 -0.28 -16.67 -0.55
N CYS A 171 -0.13 -17.79 0.15
CA CYS A 171 -1.19 -18.49 0.86
C CYS A 171 -0.90 -18.77 2.36
N ASP A 172 0.31 -18.47 2.84
CA ASP A 172 0.76 -18.72 4.21
C ASP A 172 0.35 -17.60 5.16
N TYR A 173 -0.96 -17.41 5.34
CA TYR A 173 -1.48 -16.33 6.20
C TYR A 173 -1.25 -16.60 7.68
N SER A 174 -0.90 -15.54 8.43
CA SER A 174 -0.98 -15.58 9.89
C SER A 174 -2.43 -15.55 10.39
N SER A 175 -2.66 -15.87 11.67
CA SER A 175 -4.00 -15.80 12.27
C SER A 175 -4.63 -14.40 12.25
N ASN A 176 -3.79 -13.34 12.16
CA ASN A 176 -4.20 -11.95 12.10
C ASN A 176 -4.04 -11.36 10.69
N GLN A 177 -4.22 -12.17 9.65
CA GLN A 177 -4.10 -11.75 8.27
C GLN A 177 -5.22 -12.35 7.40
N ARG A 178 -5.72 -11.57 6.45
CA ARG A 178 -6.72 -11.99 5.45
C ARG A 178 -6.50 -11.24 4.15
N ARG A 179 -6.69 -11.90 3.01
CA ARG A 179 -6.60 -11.26 1.69
C ARG A 179 -7.79 -10.33 1.42
N MET A 180 -7.50 -9.20 0.79
CA MET A 180 -8.44 -8.26 0.21
C MET A 180 -8.12 -8.11 -1.28
N ASP A 181 -8.99 -8.58 -2.17
CA ASP A 181 -8.67 -8.68 -3.60
C ASP A 181 -8.80 -7.36 -4.37
N SER A 182 -9.62 -6.44 -3.86
CA SER A 182 -9.86 -5.13 -4.48
C SER A 182 -10.54 -4.19 -3.49
N TRP A 183 -10.77 -2.94 -3.90
CA TRP A 183 -11.56 -1.95 -3.16
C TRP A 183 -13.08 -2.18 -3.26
N ASP A 184 -13.53 -3.41 -2.98
CA ASP A 184 -14.95 -3.70 -2.78
C ASP A 184 -15.42 -3.13 -1.42
N ILE A 185 -16.21 -2.06 -1.48
CA ILE A 185 -16.71 -1.35 -0.29
C ILE A 185 -17.58 -2.25 0.58
N LYS A 186 -18.42 -3.11 -0.02
CA LYS A 186 -19.30 -4.00 0.75
C LYS A 186 -18.46 -5.00 1.55
N TRP A 187 -17.47 -5.60 0.90
CA TRP A 187 -16.54 -6.51 1.57
C TRP A 187 -15.80 -5.80 2.70
N LEU A 188 -15.30 -4.59 2.45
CA LEU A 188 -14.54 -3.81 3.43
C LEU A 188 -15.40 -3.47 4.66
N ASP A 189 -16.66 -3.10 4.47
CA ASP A 189 -17.59 -2.82 5.58
C ASP A 189 -17.90 -4.05 6.42
N GLU A 190 -18.22 -5.16 5.78
CA GLU A 190 -18.48 -6.44 6.47
C GLU A 190 -17.25 -6.87 7.27
N PHE A 191 -16.06 -6.68 6.69
CA PHE A 191 -14.80 -7.03 7.32
C PHE A 191 -14.48 -6.13 8.52
N ILE A 192 -14.64 -4.81 8.39
CA ILE A 192 -14.47 -3.87 9.52
C ILE A 192 -15.48 -4.17 10.64
N ALA A 193 -16.72 -4.50 10.30
CA ALA A 193 -17.74 -4.88 11.28
C ALA A 193 -17.34 -6.14 12.06
N ASP A 194 -16.83 -7.18 11.39
CA ASP A 194 -16.31 -8.40 12.04
C ASP A 194 -15.12 -8.10 12.96
N LEU A 195 -14.18 -7.25 12.55
CA LEU A 195 -13.06 -6.88 13.42
C LEU A 195 -13.52 -6.12 14.66
N LYS A 196 -14.50 -5.21 14.52
CA LYS A 196 -15.08 -4.45 15.64
C LYS A 196 -15.78 -5.34 16.68
N THR A 197 -16.38 -6.46 16.27
CA THR A 197 -17.02 -7.38 17.23
C THR A 197 -15.97 -8.19 17.99
N ARG A 198 -14.88 -8.61 17.33
CA ARG A 198 -13.77 -9.34 17.96
C ARG A 198 -13.06 -8.53 19.03
N SER A 199 -12.91 -7.21 18.85
CA SER A 199 -12.26 -6.34 19.84
C SER A 199 -13.12 -6.04 21.09
N LYS A 200 -14.41 -6.40 21.08
CA LYS A 200 -15.32 -6.19 22.22
C LYS A 200 -15.44 -7.41 23.14
N ASN A 201 -14.94 -8.56 22.72
CA ASN A 201 -14.89 -9.82 23.48
C ASN A 201 -13.49 -10.06 24.03
#